data_AF-A0A7R9EK25-F1
#
_entry.id   AF-A0A7R9EK25-F1
#
_cell.length_a   1.000
_cell.length_b   1.000
_cell.length_c   1.000
_cell.angle_alpha   90.00
_cell.angle_beta   90.00
_cell.angle_gamma   90.00
#
_symmetry.space_group_name_H-M   'P 1'
#
loop_
_entity.id
_entity.type
_entity.pdbx_description
1 polymer ?
#
loop_
_entity_poly.entity_id
_entity_poly.type
_entity_poly.pdbx_seq_one_letter_code
_entity_poly.pdbx_strand_id
1 'polypeptide(L)'
;MNIIADHLDLLDMLKFYSRFEISDETGDPLTDHDMTQIHYSRITSLQKAAFAKFPDLRSFSLANVASVDTRETLIKHFGPLSEQKLKAIARYLNLVPAEDKCEGFDWLRLDREFLLELLVSRHERRASQLEALNEMPLYPTEEIIWNENIVPTEYFSGEGCLALPKLNLQFLTLHDYLLRNFNLFRLESTYEIRQDIEDAVGRLSPWKSEDESIFYGGWARMAQPIVNFAVVEVAKPNIGEKRPSRVRADVTVNLSVRNEIKAEWENLRKHDVCFLITVRPTSCIGTKFDHRAPFVPQVGLTFVRGCEIEGMLDQNGRVIEEGPEPKPALPGEKRTFRVWLDCNQYRVDMDNANQGKE
;
A
#
# COMPACT_ATOMS: atom_id res chain seq x y z
N MET A 1 -8.69 5.98 -19.51
CA MET A 1 -8.35 5.14 -18.35
C MET A 1 -7.92 6.00 -17.16
N ASN A 2 -7.09 7.04 -17.34
CA ASN A 2 -6.61 7.88 -16.23
C ASN A 2 -7.72 8.64 -15.47
N ILE A 3 -8.71 9.25 -16.15
CA ILE A 3 -9.80 9.99 -15.46
C ILE A 3 -10.55 9.13 -14.43
N ILE A 4 -10.77 7.83 -14.73
CA ILE A 4 -11.50 6.93 -13.81
C ILE A 4 -10.62 6.58 -12.60
N ALA A 5 -9.30 6.42 -12.80
CA ALA A 5 -8.36 6.17 -11.71
C ALA A 5 -8.25 7.39 -10.77
N ASP A 6 -8.17 8.61 -11.33
CA ASP A 6 -8.11 9.86 -10.56
C ASP A 6 -9.31 10.00 -9.61
N HIS A 7 -10.50 9.63 -10.08
CA HIS A 7 -11.72 9.70 -9.29
C HIS A 7 -11.78 8.67 -8.16
N LEU A 8 -11.15 7.51 -8.32
CA LEU A 8 -11.13 6.46 -7.29
C LEU A 8 -10.26 6.88 -6.10
N ASP A 9 -9.06 7.41 -6.35
CA ASP A 9 -8.16 7.86 -5.28
C ASP A 9 -8.76 9.03 -4.48
N LEU A 10 -9.42 9.97 -5.18
CA LEU A 10 -10.15 11.07 -4.53
C LEU A 10 -11.36 10.58 -3.71
N LEU A 11 -12.06 9.55 -4.21
CA LEU A 11 -13.18 8.95 -3.50
C LEU A 11 -12.71 8.24 -2.22
N ASP A 12 -11.55 7.57 -2.27
CA ASP A 12 -10.96 6.93 -1.10
C ASP A 12 -10.51 7.95 -0.04
N MET A 13 -9.95 9.09 -0.47
CA MET A 13 -9.69 10.21 0.44
C MET A 13 -10.99 10.73 1.08
N LEU A 14 -12.05 10.93 0.30
CA LEU A 14 -13.35 11.36 0.83
C LEU A 14 -13.92 10.33 1.81
N LYS A 15 -13.83 9.04 1.48
CA LYS A 15 -14.28 7.93 2.33
C LYS A 15 -13.54 7.94 3.67
N PHE A 16 -12.22 8.16 3.65
CA PHE A 16 -11.39 8.28 4.84
C PHE A 16 -11.89 9.42 5.75
N TYR A 17 -12.07 10.63 5.21
CA TYR A 17 -12.51 11.77 6.01
C TYR A 17 -13.98 11.69 6.44
N SER A 18 -14.86 11.08 5.63
CA SER A 18 -16.28 10.88 5.99
C SER A 18 -16.48 9.95 7.20
N ARG A 19 -15.45 9.16 7.54
CA ARG A 19 -15.44 8.22 8.66
C ARG A 19 -14.31 8.54 9.64
N PHE A 20 -13.83 9.78 9.67
CA PHE A 20 -12.68 10.18 10.49
C PHE A 20 -12.98 10.03 11.99
N GLU A 21 -11.97 9.64 12.77
CA GLU A 21 -12.08 9.42 14.23
C GLU A 21 -12.08 10.75 15.00
N ILE A 22 -13.09 11.60 14.77
CA ILE A 22 -13.23 12.90 15.44
C ILE A 22 -14.69 13.13 15.85
N SER A 23 -14.87 13.81 16.98
CA SER A 23 -16.17 14.31 17.43
C SER A 23 -16.54 15.58 16.65
N ASP A 24 -17.64 15.56 15.89
CA ASP A 24 -18.12 16.74 15.14
C ASP A 24 -18.56 17.90 16.06
N GLU A 25 -18.88 17.61 17.33
CA GLU A 25 -19.34 18.61 18.30
C GLU A 25 -18.18 19.25 19.08
N THR A 26 -17.22 18.44 19.54
CA THR A 26 -16.13 18.91 20.40
C THR A 26 -14.83 19.16 19.64
N GLY A 27 -14.65 18.53 18.49
CA GLY A 27 -13.40 18.53 17.73
C GLY A 27 -12.31 17.62 18.30
N ASP A 28 -12.60 16.86 19.36
CA ASP A 28 -11.63 15.95 19.99
C ASP A 28 -11.50 14.64 19.19
N PRO A 29 -10.29 14.04 19.14
CA PRO A 29 -10.11 12.71 18.58
C PRO A 29 -10.91 11.66 19.36
N LEU A 30 -11.59 10.76 18.65
CA LEU A 30 -12.32 9.65 19.23
C LEU A 30 -11.37 8.51 19.58
N THR A 31 -11.56 7.90 20.76
CA THR A 31 -10.77 6.71 21.14
C THR A 31 -11.34 5.45 20.49
N ASP A 32 -10.56 4.36 20.49
CA ASP A 32 -11.04 3.04 20.05
C ASP A 32 -12.31 2.59 20.80
N HIS A 33 -12.44 2.97 22.07
CA HIS A 33 -13.62 2.69 22.88
C HIS A 33 -14.84 3.45 22.35
N ASP A 34 -14.71 4.75 22.10
CA ASP A 34 -15.79 5.60 21.57
C ASP A 34 -16.25 5.10 20.21
N MET A 35 -15.28 4.77 19.33
CA MET A 35 -15.54 4.20 18.02
C MET A 35 -16.29 2.86 18.10
N THR A 36 -15.91 1.99 19.04
CA THR A 36 -16.59 0.72 19.29
C THR A 36 -18.02 0.95 19.78
N GLN A 37 -18.23 1.90 20.69
CA GLN A 37 -19.55 2.23 21.22
C GLN A 37 -20.47 2.81 20.13
N ILE A 38 -19.96 3.70 19.28
CA ILE A 38 -20.70 4.26 18.13
C ILE A 38 -21.14 3.13 17.19
N HIS A 39 -20.22 2.21 16.85
CA HIS A 39 -20.52 1.06 16.01
C HIS A 39 -21.61 0.16 16.62
N TYR A 40 -21.47 -0.18 17.91
CA TYR A 40 -22.43 -1.04 18.61
C TYR A 40 -23.81 -0.38 18.71
N SER A 41 -23.87 0.93 18.93
CA SER A 41 -25.12 1.70 18.91
C SER A 41 -25.83 1.64 17.55
N ARG A 42 -25.07 1.76 16.45
CA ARG A 42 -25.59 1.65 15.08
C ARG A 42 -26.16 0.26 14.81
N ILE A 43 -25.40 -0.80 15.08
CA ILE A 43 -25.86 -2.18 14.91
C ILE A 43 -27.07 -2.47 15.79
N THR A 44 -27.05 -2.06 17.06
CA THR A 44 -28.18 -2.26 17.97
C THR A 44 -29.45 -1.57 17.46
N SER A 45 -29.33 -0.37 16.90
CA SER A 45 -30.45 0.35 16.30
C SER A 45 -31.01 -0.38 15.08
N LEU A 46 -30.14 -0.93 14.23
CA LEU A 46 -30.52 -1.78 13.10
C LEU A 46 -31.18 -3.09 13.55
N GLN A 47 -30.67 -3.75 14.59
CA GLN A 47 -31.26 -4.97 15.15
C GLN A 47 -32.64 -4.71 15.77
N LYS A 48 -32.83 -3.58 16.47
CA LYS A 48 -34.14 -3.15 16.97
C LYS A 48 -35.13 -2.92 15.83
N ALA A 49 -34.71 -2.24 14.76
CA ALA A 49 -35.52 -2.03 13.57
C ALA A 49 -35.95 -3.35 12.92
N ALA A 50 -34.99 -4.26 12.74
CA ALA A 50 -35.19 -5.60 12.18
C ALA A 50 -36.17 -6.41 13.04
N PHE A 51 -35.97 -6.46 14.36
CA PHE A 51 -36.82 -7.22 15.28
C PHE A 51 -38.27 -6.73 15.29
N ALA A 52 -38.47 -5.41 15.28
CA ALA A 52 -39.80 -4.82 15.44
C ALA A 52 -40.67 -4.98 14.17
N LYS A 53 -40.08 -4.88 12.98
CA LYS A 53 -40.85 -4.74 11.73
C LYS A 53 -40.61 -5.84 10.70
N PHE A 54 -39.57 -6.67 10.86
CA PHE A 54 -39.13 -7.61 9.81
C PHE A 54 -38.91 -9.03 10.38
N PRO A 55 -39.96 -9.88 10.40
CA PRO A 55 -39.86 -11.25 10.93
C PRO A 55 -38.77 -12.09 10.24
N ASP A 56 -38.50 -11.85 8.95
CA ASP A 56 -37.47 -12.57 8.18
C ASP A 56 -36.05 -12.30 8.69
N LEU A 57 -35.84 -11.20 9.41
CA LEU A 57 -34.56 -10.81 10.00
C LEU A 57 -34.46 -11.17 11.49
N ARG A 58 -35.28 -12.10 11.98
CA ARG A 58 -35.25 -12.53 13.38
C ARG A 58 -33.93 -13.20 13.78
N SER A 59 -33.32 -13.94 12.85
CA SER A 59 -31.99 -14.54 13.05
C SER A 59 -30.89 -13.48 13.18
N PHE A 60 -30.96 -12.41 12.38
CA PHE A 60 -30.04 -11.27 12.45
C PHE A 60 -30.22 -10.45 13.74
N SER A 61 -31.47 -10.15 14.10
CA SER A 61 -31.78 -9.27 15.23
C SER A 61 -31.46 -9.85 16.60
N LEU A 62 -31.38 -11.18 16.72
CA LEU A 62 -31.05 -11.88 17.96
C LEU A 62 -29.58 -12.32 18.05
N ALA A 63 -28.81 -12.11 16.98
CA ALA A 63 -27.39 -12.48 16.93
C ALA A 63 -26.52 -11.49 17.71
N ASN A 64 -25.34 -11.94 18.14
CA ASN A 64 -24.33 -11.04 18.71
C ASN A 64 -23.74 -10.14 17.62
N VAL A 65 -23.38 -8.90 17.98
CA VAL A 65 -22.84 -7.89 17.04
C VAL A 65 -21.70 -8.45 16.18
N ALA A 66 -20.72 -9.12 16.81
CA ALA A 66 -19.54 -9.64 16.13
C ALA A 66 -19.81 -10.75 15.08
N SER A 67 -21.01 -11.35 15.04
CA SER A 67 -21.36 -12.33 14.00
C SER A 67 -22.13 -11.72 12.83
N VAL A 68 -22.54 -10.47 12.93
CA VAL A 68 -23.40 -9.82 11.94
C VAL A 68 -22.86 -8.49 11.41
N ASP A 69 -21.76 -7.98 11.96
CA ASP A 69 -21.21 -6.67 11.61
C ASP A 69 -20.19 -6.70 10.48
N THR A 70 -19.87 -7.86 9.91
CA THR A 70 -19.00 -7.93 8.71
C THR A 70 -19.79 -7.62 7.44
N ARG A 71 -19.12 -7.07 6.43
CA ARG A 71 -19.74 -6.78 5.12
C ARG A 71 -20.39 -8.02 4.51
N GLU A 72 -19.68 -9.15 4.53
CA GLU A 72 -20.16 -10.44 4.00
C GLU A 72 -21.43 -10.93 4.71
N THR A 73 -21.46 -10.85 6.05
CA THR A 73 -22.62 -11.25 6.84
C THR A 73 -23.80 -10.32 6.61
N LEU A 74 -23.58 -9.01 6.50
CA LEU A 74 -24.63 -8.05 6.18
C LEU A 74 -25.22 -8.32 4.80
N ILE A 75 -24.39 -8.55 3.77
CA ILE A 75 -24.87 -8.90 2.43
C ILE A 75 -25.66 -10.21 2.46
N LYS A 76 -25.23 -11.21 3.23
CA LYS A 76 -25.96 -12.48 3.39
C LYS A 76 -27.36 -12.29 3.99
N HIS A 77 -27.52 -11.39 4.95
CA HIS A 77 -28.81 -11.14 5.61
C HIS A 77 -29.72 -10.19 4.83
N PHE A 78 -29.18 -9.09 4.30
CA PHE A 78 -29.97 -8.04 3.64
C PHE A 78 -30.08 -8.24 2.13
N GLY A 79 -29.15 -8.97 1.52
CA GLY A 79 -29.13 -9.26 0.09
C GLY A 79 -30.40 -9.93 -0.44
N PRO A 80 -30.98 -10.95 0.23
CA PRO A 80 -32.22 -11.59 -0.22
C PRO A 80 -33.50 -10.73 -0.09
N LEU A 81 -33.44 -9.59 0.59
CA LEU A 81 -34.62 -8.76 0.84
C LEU A 81 -35.12 -8.06 -0.43
N SER A 82 -36.42 -7.81 -0.49
CA SER A 82 -37.02 -6.99 -1.55
C SER A 82 -36.67 -5.52 -1.36
N GLU A 83 -36.67 -4.77 -2.46
CA GLU A 83 -36.43 -3.33 -2.46
C GLU A 83 -37.36 -2.57 -1.48
N GLN A 84 -38.64 -2.96 -1.43
CA GLN A 84 -39.61 -2.37 -0.49
C GLN A 84 -39.21 -2.56 0.98
N LYS A 85 -38.66 -3.74 1.33
CA LYS A 85 -38.19 -4.02 2.69
C LYS A 85 -36.94 -3.20 3.01
N LEU A 86 -35.98 -3.11 2.08
CA LEU A 86 -34.79 -2.28 2.24
C LEU A 86 -35.15 -0.80 2.43
N LYS A 87 -36.10 -0.28 1.64
CA LYS A 87 -36.65 1.09 1.82
C LYS A 87 -37.24 1.28 3.21
N ALA A 88 -38.07 0.34 3.67
CA ALA A 88 -38.72 0.43 4.96
C ALA A 88 -37.71 0.42 6.12
N ILE A 89 -36.63 -0.37 6.02
CA ILE A 89 -35.53 -0.38 7.00
C ILE A 89 -34.79 0.96 6.97
N ALA A 90 -34.39 1.44 5.80
CA ALA A 90 -33.67 2.70 5.64
C ALA A 90 -34.47 3.90 6.18
N ARG A 91 -35.79 3.93 5.97
CA ARG A 91 -36.70 4.94 6.55
C ARG A 91 -36.79 4.86 8.06
N TYR A 92 -36.87 3.65 8.62
CA TYR A 92 -36.91 3.46 10.07
C TYR A 92 -35.64 4.00 10.75
N LEU A 93 -34.50 3.89 10.07
CA LEU A 93 -33.21 4.43 10.52
C LEU A 93 -32.99 5.89 10.13
N ASN A 94 -34.00 6.56 9.56
CA ASN A 94 -33.93 7.95 9.08
C ASN A 94 -32.79 8.21 8.08
N LEU A 95 -32.44 7.21 7.26
CA LEU A 95 -31.39 7.33 6.24
C LEU A 95 -31.91 7.84 4.90
N VAL A 96 -33.20 7.65 4.65
CA VAL A 96 -33.90 8.15 3.47
C VAL A 96 -35.19 8.85 3.91
N PRO A 97 -35.67 9.86 3.16
CA PRO A 97 -36.88 10.57 3.51
C PRO A 97 -38.11 9.65 3.55
N ALA A 98 -39.11 10.09 4.32
CA ALA A 98 -40.44 9.49 4.32
C ALA A 98 -41.11 9.67 2.94
N GLU A 99 -42.10 8.82 2.63
CA GLU A 99 -42.73 8.74 1.31
C GLU A 99 -43.27 10.09 0.80
N ASP A 100 -43.82 10.88 1.72
CA ASP A 100 -44.40 12.20 1.49
C ASP A 100 -43.37 13.27 1.11
N LYS A 101 -42.06 13.02 1.30
CA LYS A 101 -40.97 13.98 1.04
C LYS A 101 -39.99 13.52 -0.03
N CYS A 102 -40.26 12.41 -0.71
CA CYS A 102 -39.36 11.86 -1.72
C CYS A 102 -39.30 12.72 -3.00
N GLU A 103 -40.38 13.41 -3.37
CA GLU A 103 -40.48 14.17 -4.63
C GLU A 103 -39.65 15.48 -4.66
N GLY A 104 -39.06 15.88 -3.54
CA GLY A 104 -38.29 17.13 -3.44
C GLY A 104 -36.80 17.01 -3.78
N PHE A 105 -36.31 15.83 -4.17
CA PHE A 105 -34.87 15.57 -4.31
C PHE A 105 -34.53 14.81 -5.61
N ASP A 106 -34.07 15.53 -6.64
CA ASP A 106 -33.69 14.95 -7.95
C ASP A 106 -32.51 13.97 -7.89
N TRP A 107 -31.67 14.07 -6.85
CA TRP A 107 -30.50 13.20 -6.63
C TRP A 107 -30.83 11.94 -5.81
N LEU A 108 -32.07 11.81 -5.32
CA LEU A 108 -32.45 10.72 -4.41
C LEU A 108 -32.52 9.39 -5.17
N ARG A 109 -31.53 8.53 -4.91
CA ARG A 109 -31.53 7.15 -5.38
C ARG A 109 -32.19 6.23 -4.36
N LEU A 110 -33.06 5.36 -4.85
CA LEU A 110 -33.84 4.41 -4.06
C LEU A 110 -33.89 3.02 -4.69
N ASP A 111 -32.99 2.75 -5.64
CA ASP A 111 -32.81 1.43 -6.22
C ASP A 111 -32.27 0.44 -5.18
N ARG A 112 -32.58 -0.84 -5.38
CA ARG A 112 -32.15 -1.93 -4.49
C ARG A 112 -30.64 -1.92 -4.23
N GLU A 113 -29.83 -1.69 -5.26
CA GLU A 113 -28.36 -1.72 -5.16
C GLU A 113 -27.87 -0.61 -4.22
N PHE A 114 -28.32 0.62 -4.45
CA PHE A 114 -28.00 1.76 -3.57
C PHE A 114 -28.44 1.53 -2.12
N LEU A 115 -29.67 1.03 -1.91
CA LEU A 115 -30.20 0.81 -0.56
C LEU A 115 -29.46 -0.29 0.19
N LEU A 116 -29.10 -1.37 -0.51
CA LEU A 116 -28.28 -2.44 0.06
C LEU A 116 -26.92 -1.88 0.46
N GLU A 117 -26.25 -1.13 -0.43
CA GLU A 117 -24.96 -0.52 -0.13
C GLU A 117 -25.04 0.50 1.01
N LEU A 118 -26.10 1.31 1.07
CA LEU A 118 -26.34 2.27 2.14
C LEU A 118 -26.44 1.59 3.51
N LEU A 119 -27.18 0.48 3.59
CA LEU A 119 -27.31 -0.28 4.83
C LEU A 119 -26.02 -1.00 5.19
N VAL A 120 -25.35 -1.63 4.23
CA VAL A 120 -24.11 -2.37 4.46
C VAL A 120 -22.98 -1.42 4.86
N SER A 121 -22.69 -0.40 4.06
CA SER A 121 -21.57 0.53 4.28
C SER A 121 -21.67 1.32 5.59
N ARG A 122 -22.88 1.57 6.10
CA ARG A 122 -23.10 2.27 7.38
C ARG A 122 -22.84 1.39 8.60
N HIS A 123 -23.05 0.08 8.46
CA HIS A 123 -23.05 -0.87 9.58
C HIS A 123 -21.92 -1.89 9.51
N GLU A 124 -21.16 -1.94 8.43
CA GLU A 124 -19.98 -2.79 8.34
C GLU A 124 -18.91 -2.35 9.36
N ARG A 125 -18.22 -3.34 9.94
CA ARG A 125 -17.09 -3.11 10.83
C ARG A 125 -16.02 -2.30 10.10
N ARG A 126 -15.60 -1.21 10.73
CA ARG A 126 -14.53 -0.34 10.22
C ARG A 126 -13.17 -0.90 10.60
N ALA A 127 -12.17 -0.71 9.74
CA ALA A 127 -10.77 -0.77 10.15
C ALA A 127 -10.41 0.48 10.97
N SER A 128 -9.59 0.32 12.00
CA SER A 128 -9.00 1.47 12.70
C SER A 128 -8.06 2.23 11.76
N GLN A 129 -7.99 3.56 11.87
CA GLN A 129 -7.02 4.34 11.07
C GLN A 129 -5.59 3.92 11.41
N LEU A 130 -5.34 3.61 12.69
CA LEU A 130 -4.05 3.15 13.16
C LEU A 130 -3.70 1.76 12.62
N GLU A 131 -4.67 0.84 12.57
CA GLU A 131 -4.49 -0.48 11.98
C GLU A 131 -4.16 -0.37 10.48
N ALA A 132 -4.90 0.45 9.75
CA ALA A 132 -4.65 0.69 8.31
C ALA A 132 -3.25 1.28 8.07
N LEU A 133 -2.81 2.22 8.91
CA LEU A 133 -1.47 2.78 8.84
C LEU A 133 -0.39 1.74 9.16
N ASN A 134 -0.60 0.90 10.17
CA ASN A 134 0.35 -0.15 10.56
C ASN A 134 0.46 -1.28 9.52
N GLU A 135 -0.60 -1.53 8.75
CA GLU A 135 -0.60 -2.49 7.64
C GLU A 135 0.03 -1.93 6.35
N MET A 136 0.39 -0.64 6.31
CA MET A 136 0.98 0.01 5.14
C MET A 136 2.46 -0.36 4.95
N PRO A 137 2.91 -0.75 3.73
CA PRO A 137 4.32 -0.83 3.40
C PRO A 137 5.01 0.55 3.42
N LEU A 138 6.27 0.58 3.86
CA LEU A 138 7.07 1.81 3.92
C LEU A 138 7.66 2.18 2.56
N TYR A 139 8.13 1.20 1.79
CA TYR A 139 8.78 1.44 0.50
C TYR A 139 7.77 1.42 -0.65
N PRO A 140 7.95 2.29 -1.66
CA PRO A 140 7.09 2.28 -2.85
C PRO A 140 7.42 1.08 -3.76
N THR A 141 6.39 0.57 -4.44
CA THR A 141 6.50 -0.48 -5.46
C THR A 141 6.39 0.10 -6.87
N GLU A 142 6.61 -0.72 -7.89
CA GLU A 142 6.40 -0.38 -9.31
C GLU A 142 5.02 0.21 -9.61
N GLU A 143 3.99 -0.18 -8.86
CA GLU A 143 2.62 0.32 -9.01
C GLU A 143 2.48 1.78 -8.56
N ILE A 144 3.32 2.24 -7.63
CA ILE A 144 3.28 3.60 -7.07
C ILE A 144 4.29 4.50 -7.79
N ILE A 145 5.52 4.02 -8.01
CA ILE A 145 6.64 4.84 -8.50
C ILE A 145 6.32 5.54 -9.83
N TRP A 146 5.66 4.84 -10.76
CA TRP A 146 5.29 5.38 -12.08
C TRP A 146 3.82 5.79 -12.18
N ASN A 147 3.08 5.85 -11.07
CA ASN A 147 1.70 6.35 -11.05
C ASN A 147 1.68 7.88 -10.96
N GLU A 148 1.50 8.53 -12.10
CA GLU A 148 1.54 9.99 -12.24
C GLU A 148 0.40 10.73 -11.50
N ASN A 149 -0.65 10.03 -11.09
CA ASN A 149 -1.78 10.62 -10.35
C ASN A 149 -1.42 10.93 -8.88
N ILE A 150 -0.45 10.19 -8.35
CA ILE A 150 -0.02 10.25 -6.96
C ILE A 150 1.43 10.74 -6.86
N VAL A 151 2.26 10.40 -7.86
CA VAL A 151 3.65 10.84 -8.00
C VAL A 151 3.78 11.69 -9.27
N PRO A 152 3.41 12.98 -9.21
CA PRO A 152 3.41 13.85 -10.39
C PRO A 152 4.84 14.09 -10.90
N THR A 153 4.97 14.28 -12.21
CA THR A 153 6.24 14.74 -12.80
C THR A 153 6.43 16.24 -12.59
N GLU A 154 7.67 16.73 -12.74
CA GLU A 154 7.98 18.17 -12.77
C GLU A 154 7.17 18.97 -13.81
N TYR A 155 6.62 18.30 -14.84
CA TYR A 155 5.83 18.91 -15.91
C TYR A 155 4.33 19.04 -15.59
N PHE A 156 3.91 18.75 -14.36
CA PHE A 156 2.50 18.88 -13.97
C PHE A 156 2.02 20.34 -14.09
N SER A 157 1.06 20.59 -14.98
CA SER A 157 0.58 21.94 -15.32
C SER A 157 -0.25 22.62 -14.22
N GLY A 158 -0.73 21.86 -13.23
CA GLY A 158 -1.66 22.36 -12.21
C GLY A 158 -3.10 22.52 -12.67
N GLU A 159 -3.42 22.17 -13.92
CA GLU A 159 -4.79 22.26 -14.46
C GLU A 159 -5.70 21.14 -13.93
N GLY A 160 -5.12 19.97 -13.61
CA GLY A 160 -5.81 18.84 -12.98
C GLY A 160 -5.72 18.88 -11.45
N CYS A 161 -6.56 18.10 -10.76
CA CYS A 161 -6.43 17.86 -9.33
C CYS A 161 -5.68 16.55 -9.08
N LEU A 162 -4.84 16.52 -8.04
CA LEU A 162 -4.13 15.32 -7.59
C LEU A 162 -4.75 14.82 -6.29
N ALA A 163 -4.71 13.49 -6.08
CA ALA A 163 -5.14 12.84 -4.85
C ALA A 163 -4.07 12.98 -3.74
N LEU A 164 -3.70 14.23 -3.45
CA LEU A 164 -2.65 14.57 -2.50
C LEU A 164 -3.21 15.29 -1.26
N PRO A 165 -2.70 14.99 -0.06
CA PRO A 165 -2.97 15.80 1.12
C PRO A 165 -2.54 17.25 0.91
N LYS A 166 -3.28 18.18 1.52
CA LYS A 166 -2.96 19.61 1.46
C LYS A 166 -2.50 20.08 2.84
N LEU A 167 -1.37 20.77 2.87
CA LEU A 167 -0.88 21.48 4.05
C LEU A 167 -1.39 22.92 4.00
N ASN A 168 -2.09 23.33 5.04
CA ASN A 168 -2.59 24.70 5.21
C ASN A 168 -2.52 25.04 6.71
N LEU A 169 -3.44 25.88 7.20
CA LEU A 169 -3.44 26.35 8.58
C LEU A 169 -3.97 25.34 9.60
N GLN A 170 -4.92 24.49 9.21
CA GLN A 170 -5.68 23.65 10.14
C GLN A 170 -5.68 22.17 9.74
N PHE A 171 -5.72 21.33 10.77
CA PHE A 171 -5.78 19.87 10.70
C PHE A 171 -6.83 19.41 11.71
N LEU A 172 -7.49 18.29 11.44
CA LEU A 172 -8.58 17.80 12.29
C LEU A 172 -8.08 17.35 13.67
N THR A 173 -6.99 16.57 13.67
CA THR A 173 -6.35 16.05 14.88
C THR A 173 -4.84 15.97 14.67
N LEU A 174 -4.08 15.63 15.71
CA LEU A 174 -2.65 15.34 15.56
C LEU A 174 -2.41 14.18 14.59
N HIS A 175 -3.28 13.17 14.59
CA HIS A 175 -3.19 12.05 13.65
C HIS A 175 -3.34 12.53 12.20
N ASP A 176 -4.32 13.39 11.91
CA ASP A 176 -4.48 13.99 10.58
C ASP A 176 -3.21 14.74 10.15
N TYR A 177 -2.69 15.63 11.01
CA TYR A 177 -1.46 16.37 10.73
C TYR A 177 -0.29 15.43 10.39
N LEU A 178 -0.01 14.44 11.23
CA LEU A 178 1.10 13.51 11.02
C LEU A 178 0.89 12.67 9.77
N LEU A 179 -0.32 12.19 9.50
CA LEU A 179 -0.63 11.36 8.35
C LEU A 179 -0.47 12.13 7.03
N ARG A 180 -0.88 13.40 6.98
CA ARG A 180 -0.67 14.25 5.79
C ARG A 180 0.82 14.47 5.52
N ASN A 181 1.60 14.79 6.54
CA ASN A 181 3.05 14.98 6.41
C ASN A 181 3.73 13.67 5.99
N PHE A 182 3.37 12.56 6.62
CA PHE A 182 3.89 11.23 6.28
C PHE A 182 3.62 10.88 4.81
N ASN A 183 2.39 11.05 4.34
CA ASN A 183 2.04 10.75 2.94
C ASN A 183 2.75 11.67 1.96
N LEU A 184 2.81 12.97 2.22
CA LEU A 184 3.51 13.92 1.34
C LEU A 184 5.01 13.64 1.26
N PHE A 185 5.65 13.41 2.40
CA PHE A 185 7.07 13.06 2.46
C PHE A 185 7.34 11.77 1.68
N ARG A 186 6.51 10.74 1.90
CA ARG A 186 6.64 9.46 1.20
C ARG A 186 6.53 9.63 -0.32
N LEU A 187 5.61 10.45 -0.81
CA LEU A 187 5.38 10.65 -2.25
C LEU A 187 6.45 11.51 -2.89
N GLU A 188 6.95 12.51 -2.18
CA GLU A 188 8.08 13.33 -2.64
C GLU A 188 9.36 12.50 -2.73
N SER A 189 9.69 11.70 -1.70
CA SER A 189 10.83 10.79 -1.77
C SER A 189 10.65 9.71 -2.85
N THR A 190 9.42 9.30 -3.15
CA THR A 190 9.14 8.37 -4.26
C THR A 190 9.49 8.97 -5.63
N TYR A 191 9.35 10.29 -5.80
CA TYR A 191 9.76 10.97 -7.03
C TYR A 191 11.29 10.91 -7.21
N GLU A 192 12.06 11.15 -6.15
CA GLU A 192 13.53 11.03 -6.19
C GLU A 192 13.95 9.58 -6.50
N ILE A 193 13.32 8.60 -5.85
CA ILE A 193 13.55 7.17 -6.09
C ILE A 193 13.28 6.82 -7.56
N ARG A 194 12.23 7.37 -8.17
CA ARG A 194 11.94 7.17 -9.60
C ARG A 194 13.11 7.63 -10.46
N GLN A 195 13.61 8.86 -10.23
CA GLN A 195 14.72 9.42 -11.01
C GLN A 195 16.00 8.57 -10.86
N ASP A 196 16.32 8.14 -9.64
CA ASP A 196 17.48 7.29 -9.35
C ASP A 196 17.38 5.92 -10.04
N ILE A 197 16.19 5.30 -10.02
CA ILE A 197 15.98 4.03 -10.71
C ILE A 197 16.09 4.19 -12.24
N GLU A 198 15.49 5.23 -12.81
CA GLU A 198 15.54 5.50 -14.24
C GLU A 198 16.98 5.74 -14.73
N ASP A 199 17.79 6.50 -13.99
CA ASP A 199 19.20 6.74 -14.32
C ASP A 199 20.03 5.44 -14.16
N ALA A 200 19.93 4.77 -13.00
CA ALA A 200 20.78 3.63 -12.70
C ALA A 200 20.51 2.43 -13.63
N VAL A 201 19.23 2.09 -13.84
CA VAL A 201 18.84 0.97 -14.72
C VAL A 201 19.04 1.34 -16.19
N GLY A 202 18.81 2.61 -16.57
CA GLY A 202 19.14 3.10 -17.91
C GLY A 202 20.62 2.93 -18.26
N ARG A 203 21.52 3.28 -17.33
CA ARG A 203 22.98 3.09 -17.47
C ARG A 203 23.42 1.64 -17.55
N LEU A 204 22.76 0.74 -16.83
CA LEU A 204 23.03 -0.70 -16.92
C LEU A 204 22.69 -1.27 -18.30
N SER A 205 21.72 -0.66 -19.00
CA SER A 205 21.28 -1.06 -20.34
C SER A 205 20.95 -2.56 -20.43
N PRO A 206 19.88 -3.01 -19.75
CA PRO A 206 19.44 -4.40 -19.81
C PRO A 206 18.86 -4.75 -21.18
N TRP A 207 19.39 -5.80 -21.79
CA TRP A 207 18.95 -6.34 -23.08
C TRP A 207 18.71 -7.85 -22.99
N LYS A 208 17.92 -8.37 -23.93
CA LYS A 208 17.70 -9.82 -24.09
C LYS A 208 18.85 -10.42 -24.90
N SER A 209 19.51 -11.42 -24.32
CA SER A 209 20.53 -12.24 -24.98
C SER A 209 19.89 -13.33 -25.85
N GLU A 210 20.67 -13.99 -26.70
CA GLU A 210 20.22 -15.07 -27.60
C GLU A 210 19.70 -16.30 -26.83
N ASP A 211 20.24 -16.55 -25.64
CA ASP A 211 19.84 -17.63 -24.72
C ASP A 211 18.67 -17.22 -23.79
N GLU A 212 18.00 -16.11 -24.10
CA GLU A 212 16.94 -15.48 -23.30
C GLU A 212 17.37 -14.98 -21.91
N SER A 213 18.67 -15.02 -21.61
CA SER A 213 19.22 -14.43 -20.39
C SER A 213 19.29 -12.90 -20.50
N ILE A 214 19.46 -12.25 -19.35
CA ILE A 214 19.63 -10.81 -19.27
C ILE A 214 21.09 -10.47 -19.52
N PHE A 215 21.35 -9.62 -20.52
CA PHE A 215 22.66 -9.05 -20.78
C PHE A 215 22.68 -7.57 -20.39
N TYR A 216 23.65 -7.18 -19.56
CA TYR A 216 23.85 -5.79 -19.17
C TYR A 216 24.94 -5.18 -20.05
N GLY A 217 24.55 -4.30 -20.97
CA GLY A 217 25.47 -3.66 -21.92
C GLY A 217 26.28 -2.50 -21.34
N GLY A 218 25.87 -1.98 -20.18
CA GLY A 218 26.52 -0.87 -19.50
C GLY A 218 26.84 -1.15 -18.05
N TRP A 219 27.23 -0.11 -17.33
CA TRP A 219 27.56 -0.16 -15.91
C TRP A 219 26.97 1.05 -15.20
N ALA A 220 26.59 0.87 -13.93
CA ALA A 220 26.12 1.93 -13.07
C ALA A 220 26.94 1.96 -11.78
N ARG A 221 27.21 3.15 -11.26
CA ARG A 221 27.87 3.33 -9.96
C ARG A 221 26.94 2.90 -8.82
N MET A 222 25.65 3.24 -8.93
CA MET A 222 24.63 3.06 -7.88
C MET A 222 23.77 1.80 -8.05
N ALA A 223 24.04 0.96 -9.06
CA ALA A 223 23.33 -0.31 -9.22
C ALA A 223 24.28 -1.42 -9.67
N GLN A 224 24.07 -2.62 -9.15
CA GLN A 224 24.85 -3.81 -9.46
C GLN A 224 23.92 -4.99 -9.76
N PRO A 225 24.25 -5.83 -10.76
CA PRO A 225 23.53 -7.07 -10.99
C PRO A 225 23.59 -8.00 -9.77
N ILE A 226 22.43 -8.48 -9.34
CA ILE A 226 22.33 -9.44 -8.25
C ILE A 226 22.76 -10.83 -8.77
N VAL A 227 23.76 -11.42 -8.12
CA VAL A 227 24.27 -12.76 -8.43
C VAL A 227 23.44 -13.83 -7.73
N ASN A 228 23.02 -13.55 -6.49
CA ASN A 228 22.19 -14.46 -5.71
C ASN A 228 21.29 -13.66 -4.76
N PHE A 229 20.06 -14.13 -4.58
CA PHE A 229 19.12 -13.60 -3.62
C PHE A 229 18.43 -14.76 -2.90
N ALA A 230 18.43 -14.74 -1.58
CA ALA A 230 17.75 -15.76 -0.80
C ALA A 230 17.12 -15.16 0.45
N VAL A 231 15.83 -15.44 0.67
CA VAL A 231 15.17 -15.15 1.95
C VAL A 231 15.66 -16.17 2.97
N VAL A 232 16.31 -15.70 4.04
CA VAL A 232 16.99 -16.55 5.04
C VAL A 232 16.21 -16.67 6.34
N GLU A 233 15.34 -15.72 6.65
CA GLU A 233 14.50 -15.77 7.84
C GLU A 233 13.15 -15.13 7.58
N VAL A 234 12.10 -15.82 8.02
CA VAL A 234 10.75 -15.27 8.18
C VAL A 234 10.32 -15.57 9.62
N ALA A 235 10.30 -14.54 10.46
CA ALA A 235 9.92 -14.68 11.86
C ALA A 235 8.40 -14.77 11.99
N LYS A 236 7.93 -15.43 13.06
CA LYS A 236 6.50 -15.55 13.34
C LYS A 236 5.88 -14.17 13.59
N PRO A 237 4.63 -13.93 13.15
CA PRO A 237 3.88 -12.74 13.51
C PRO A 237 3.79 -12.52 15.02
N ASN A 238 3.76 -11.26 15.45
CA ASN A 238 3.41 -10.92 16.83
C ASN A 238 1.92 -11.21 17.08
N ILE A 239 1.53 -11.33 18.35
CA ILE A 239 0.13 -11.55 18.72
C ILE A 239 -0.70 -10.35 18.25
N GLY A 240 -1.73 -10.61 17.45
CA GLY A 240 -2.63 -9.58 16.89
C GLY A 240 -2.18 -9.02 15.55
N GLU A 241 -0.94 -9.24 15.12
CA GLU A 241 -0.45 -8.81 13.81
C GLU A 241 -0.60 -9.93 12.76
N LYS A 242 -0.93 -9.54 11.52
CA LYS A 242 -1.00 -10.48 10.38
C LYS A 242 0.36 -10.64 9.68
N ARG A 243 1.22 -9.62 9.76
CA ARG A 243 2.54 -9.59 9.13
C ARG A 243 3.56 -10.39 9.94
N PRO A 244 4.58 -10.99 9.30
CA PRO A 244 5.72 -11.53 10.04
C PRO A 244 6.38 -10.41 10.86
N SER A 245 6.95 -10.75 12.01
CA SER A 245 7.64 -9.75 12.87
C SER A 245 8.98 -9.29 12.29
N ARG A 246 9.56 -10.09 11.39
CA ARG A 246 10.83 -9.81 10.71
C ARG A 246 10.98 -10.68 9.46
N VAL A 247 11.53 -10.10 8.40
CA VAL A 247 11.94 -10.83 7.19
C VAL A 247 13.37 -10.43 6.83
N ARG A 248 14.24 -11.43 6.64
CA ARG A 248 15.65 -11.22 6.25
C ARG A 248 15.99 -11.91 4.96
N ALA A 249 16.80 -11.26 4.13
CA ALA A 249 17.34 -11.84 2.93
C ALA A 249 18.84 -11.58 2.81
N ASP A 250 19.55 -12.50 2.16
CA ASP A 250 20.96 -12.37 1.81
C ASP A 250 21.05 -12.05 0.30
N VAL A 251 21.65 -10.91 -0.03
CA VAL A 251 21.82 -10.39 -1.39
C VAL A 251 23.29 -10.40 -1.75
N THR A 252 23.66 -11.15 -2.78
CA THR A 252 25.04 -11.25 -3.26
C THR A 252 25.23 -10.48 -4.55
N VAL A 253 26.25 -9.62 -4.59
CA VAL A 253 26.68 -8.88 -5.78
C VAL A 253 28.14 -9.19 -6.10
N ASN A 254 28.54 -8.99 -7.34
CA ASN A 254 29.94 -9.11 -7.75
C ASN A 254 30.54 -7.73 -8.05
N LEU A 255 31.44 -7.27 -7.18
CA LEU A 255 32.09 -5.97 -7.28
C LEU A 255 33.38 -6.03 -8.12
N SER A 256 33.28 -6.62 -9.32
CA SER A 256 34.32 -6.58 -10.37
C SER A 256 34.37 -5.21 -11.04
N VAL A 257 34.48 -4.15 -10.23
CA VAL A 257 34.39 -2.74 -10.62
C VAL A 257 35.63 -1.97 -10.17
N ARG A 258 35.72 -0.69 -10.53
CA ARG A 258 36.80 0.19 -10.07
C ARG A 258 36.86 0.22 -8.54
N ASN A 259 38.07 0.31 -7.99
CA ASN A 259 38.30 0.28 -6.53
C ASN A 259 37.51 1.36 -5.77
N GLU A 260 37.32 2.55 -6.35
CA GLU A 260 36.51 3.63 -5.77
C GLU A 260 35.06 3.19 -5.58
N ILE A 261 34.44 2.61 -6.62
CA ILE A 261 33.06 2.11 -6.59
C ILE A 261 32.96 0.92 -5.63
N LYS A 262 33.94 0.01 -5.66
CA LYS A 262 34.00 -1.11 -4.73
C LYS A 262 34.03 -0.63 -3.28
N ALA A 263 34.84 0.37 -2.97
CA ALA A 263 34.94 0.95 -1.63
C ALA A 263 33.61 1.60 -1.20
N GLU A 264 32.89 2.25 -2.10
CA GLU A 264 31.56 2.82 -1.81
C GLU A 264 30.53 1.74 -1.45
N TRP A 265 30.46 0.67 -2.23
CA TRP A 265 29.56 -0.46 -1.95
C TRP A 265 29.95 -1.20 -0.65
N GLU A 266 31.25 -1.37 -0.38
CA GLU A 266 31.74 -1.93 0.88
C GLU A 266 31.53 -0.98 2.08
N ASN A 267 31.23 0.30 1.82
CA ASN A 267 30.95 1.29 2.83
C ASN A 267 29.47 1.34 3.25
N LEU A 268 28.56 0.60 2.59
CA LEU A 268 27.17 0.49 3.01
C LEU A 268 27.08 0.12 4.50
N ARG A 269 26.23 0.86 5.20
CA ARG A 269 26.06 0.82 6.66
C ARG A 269 24.71 0.28 7.03
N LYS A 270 24.60 -0.07 8.31
CA LYS A 270 23.32 -0.48 8.87
C LYS A 270 22.33 0.68 8.71
N HIS A 271 21.09 0.35 8.33
CA HIS A 271 20.02 1.32 8.05
C HIS A 271 20.09 2.04 6.71
N ASP A 272 21.12 1.79 5.89
CA ASP A 272 21.10 2.26 4.49
C ASP A 272 19.98 1.56 3.72
N VAL A 273 19.25 2.30 2.90
CA VAL A 273 18.14 1.77 2.10
C VAL A 273 18.64 1.40 0.70
N CYS A 274 18.22 0.24 0.21
CA CYS A 274 18.51 -0.25 -1.14
C CYS A 274 17.21 -0.71 -1.81
N PHE A 275 17.18 -0.66 -3.15
CA PHE A 275 16.05 -1.16 -3.93
C PHE A 275 16.45 -2.42 -4.71
N LEU A 276 15.65 -3.47 -4.55
CA LEU A 276 15.71 -4.71 -5.30
C LEU A 276 14.82 -4.57 -6.54
N ILE A 277 15.42 -4.68 -7.72
CA ILE A 277 14.75 -4.40 -8.98
C ILE A 277 14.79 -5.63 -9.87
N THR A 278 13.64 -6.02 -10.41
CA THR A 278 13.52 -7.07 -11.42
C THR A 278 13.28 -6.44 -12.79
N VAL A 279 14.13 -6.77 -13.75
CA VAL A 279 13.97 -6.40 -15.17
C VAL A 279 13.87 -7.66 -16.03
N ARG A 280 12.98 -7.64 -17.02
CA ARG A 280 12.74 -8.69 -18.00
C ARG A 280 12.78 -8.03 -19.39
N PRO A 281 13.98 -7.68 -19.90
CA PRO A 281 14.11 -6.93 -21.15
C PRO A 281 13.60 -7.76 -22.33
N THR A 282 12.91 -7.08 -23.26
CA THR A 282 12.47 -7.66 -24.54
C THR A 282 13.31 -7.19 -25.71
N SER A 283 14.08 -6.12 -25.52
CA SER A 283 14.88 -5.46 -26.56
C SER A 283 16.18 -6.22 -26.85
N CYS A 284 16.55 -6.34 -28.12
CA CYS A 284 17.81 -6.94 -28.54
C CYS A 284 19.03 -6.11 -28.10
N ILE A 285 20.18 -6.77 -27.97
CA ILE A 285 21.46 -6.14 -27.66
C ILE A 285 21.76 -4.98 -28.62
N GLY A 286 22.17 -3.84 -28.06
CA GLY A 286 22.51 -2.63 -28.82
C GLY A 286 21.34 -1.69 -29.12
N THR A 287 20.11 -2.05 -28.73
CA THR A 287 18.95 -1.16 -28.85
C THR A 287 19.14 0.09 -27.98
N LYS A 288 19.02 1.28 -28.59
CA LYS A 288 19.09 2.55 -27.87
C LYS A 288 17.74 2.86 -27.21
N PHE A 289 17.77 3.33 -25.97
CA PHE A 289 16.57 3.83 -25.30
C PHE A 289 16.16 5.20 -25.82
N ASP A 290 14.87 5.42 -25.93
CA ASP A 290 14.26 6.70 -26.24
C ASP A 290 13.79 7.37 -24.95
N HIS A 291 14.42 8.50 -24.60
CA HIS A 291 14.07 9.29 -23.43
C HIS A 291 12.66 9.91 -23.50
N ARG A 292 12.02 9.92 -24.68
CA ARG A 292 10.64 10.40 -24.85
C ARG A 292 9.60 9.30 -24.71
N ALA A 293 10.01 8.04 -24.75
CA ALA A 293 9.12 6.91 -24.57
C ALA A 293 9.06 6.50 -23.08
N PRO A 294 7.98 5.82 -22.64
CA PRO A 294 7.85 5.38 -21.25
C PRO A 294 9.03 4.47 -20.84
N PHE A 295 9.60 4.71 -19.66
CA PHE A 295 10.79 4.01 -19.19
C PHE A 295 10.55 2.51 -18.94
N VAL A 296 9.54 2.18 -18.14
CA VAL A 296 9.21 0.81 -17.69
C VAL A 296 9.18 -0.24 -18.82
N PRO A 297 8.41 -0.05 -19.91
CA PRO A 297 8.36 -1.05 -20.98
C PRO A 297 9.68 -1.16 -21.78
N GLN A 298 10.50 -0.10 -21.84
CA GLN A 298 11.75 -0.13 -22.59
C GLN A 298 12.80 -1.03 -21.94
N VAL A 299 12.91 -0.96 -20.61
CA VAL A 299 13.85 -1.79 -19.83
C VAL A 299 13.22 -3.11 -19.37
N GLY A 300 11.91 -3.26 -19.55
CA GLY A 300 11.16 -4.42 -19.08
C GLY A 300 11.07 -4.50 -17.56
N LEU A 301 10.99 -3.35 -16.86
CA LEU A 301 10.92 -3.33 -15.40
C LEU A 301 9.63 -4.03 -14.95
N THR A 302 9.76 -4.99 -14.04
CA THR A 302 8.65 -5.82 -13.56
C THR A 302 8.35 -5.57 -12.09
N PHE A 303 9.36 -5.52 -11.23
CA PHE A 303 9.17 -5.37 -9.79
C PHE A 303 10.21 -4.43 -9.17
N VAL A 304 9.78 -3.66 -8.17
CA VAL A 304 10.62 -2.86 -7.27
C VAL A 304 10.24 -3.16 -5.83
N ARG A 305 11.23 -3.52 -5.01
CA ARG A 305 11.04 -3.74 -3.57
C ARG A 305 12.15 -3.04 -2.80
N GLY A 306 11.79 -2.24 -1.79
CA GLY A 306 12.78 -1.65 -0.89
C GLY A 306 13.27 -2.65 0.16
N CYS A 307 14.51 -2.47 0.59
CA CYS A 307 15.13 -3.21 1.68
C CYS A 307 16.09 -2.31 2.46
N GLU A 308 16.38 -2.69 3.69
CA GLU A 308 17.28 -1.96 4.58
C GLU A 308 18.49 -2.82 4.93
N ILE A 309 19.70 -2.28 4.84
CA ILE A 309 20.93 -3.02 5.14
C ILE A 309 20.98 -3.34 6.64
N GLU A 310 21.08 -4.62 6.99
CA GLU A 310 21.48 -5.09 8.33
C GLU A 310 23.01 -5.05 8.45
N GLY A 311 23.71 -5.46 7.39
CA GLY A 311 25.15 -5.33 7.26
C GLY A 311 25.76 -6.31 6.25
N MET A 312 27.05 -6.14 5.96
CA MET A 312 27.81 -7.04 5.08
C MET A 312 28.20 -8.32 5.81
N LEU A 313 28.18 -9.47 5.14
CA LEU A 313 28.55 -10.76 5.70
C LEU A 313 30.05 -11.05 5.56
N ASP A 314 30.61 -11.71 6.58
CA ASP A 314 31.94 -12.31 6.54
C ASP A 314 31.93 -13.68 5.83
N GLN A 315 33.09 -14.33 5.75
CA GLN A 315 33.24 -15.66 5.16
C GLN A 315 32.49 -16.76 5.92
N ASN A 316 32.10 -16.51 7.17
CA ASN A 316 31.37 -17.44 8.03
C ASN A 316 29.86 -17.18 8.01
N GLY A 317 29.37 -16.25 7.19
CA GLY A 317 27.96 -15.86 7.12
C GLY A 317 27.48 -15.03 8.31
N ARG A 318 28.39 -14.44 9.08
CA ARG A 318 28.10 -13.53 10.20
C ARG A 318 28.09 -12.09 9.70
N VAL A 319 27.16 -11.28 10.22
CA VAL A 319 27.13 -9.85 9.94
C VAL A 319 28.37 -9.19 10.55
N ILE A 320 29.11 -8.45 9.74
CA ILE A 320 30.27 -7.68 10.19
C ILE A 320 29.74 -6.47 10.98
N GLU A 321 29.98 -6.46 12.28
CA GLU A 321 29.57 -5.35 13.14
C GLU A 321 30.36 -4.07 12.83
N GLU A 322 29.74 -2.91 13.08
CA GLU A 322 30.39 -1.62 12.96
C GLU A 322 31.42 -1.44 14.08
N GLY A 323 32.68 -1.81 13.78
CA GLY A 323 33.83 -1.65 14.66
C GLY A 323 34.75 -0.48 14.26
N PRO A 324 35.77 -0.18 15.10
CA PRO A 324 36.79 0.80 14.75
C PRO A 324 37.55 0.39 13.49
N GLU A 325 37.93 1.37 12.67
CA GLU A 325 38.69 1.13 11.45
C GLU A 325 40.05 0.47 11.73
N PRO A 326 40.54 -0.42 10.85
CA PRO A 326 39.98 -0.77 9.54
C PRO A 326 39.01 -1.96 9.57
N LYS A 327 38.00 -1.92 8.67
CA LYS A 327 37.12 -3.07 8.40
C LYS A 327 37.96 -4.28 7.94
N PRO A 328 37.51 -5.52 8.24
CA PRO A 328 38.19 -6.71 7.76
C PRO A 328 38.23 -6.76 6.22
N ALA A 329 39.43 -7.00 5.67
CA ALA A 329 39.61 -7.14 4.23
C ALA A 329 39.03 -8.49 3.75
N LEU A 330 37.94 -8.42 2.97
CA LEU A 330 37.30 -9.61 2.41
C LEU A 330 37.99 -10.03 1.10
N PRO A 331 38.38 -11.31 0.96
CA PRO A 331 39.00 -11.81 -0.27
C PRO A 331 38.00 -11.82 -1.43
N GLY A 332 38.52 -11.74 -2.66
CA GLY A 332 37.72 -11.76 -3.88
C GLY A 332 36.85 -10.51 -4.10
N GLU A 333 35.92 -10.62 -5.03
CA GLU A 333 35.08 -9.51 -5.50
C GLU A 333 33.59 -9.68 -5.16
N LYS A 334 33.18 -10.88 -4.72
CA LYS A 334 31.81 -11.13 -4.26
C LYS A 334 31.60 -10.54 -2.87
N ARG A 335 30.49 -9.83 -2.70
CA ARG A 335 30.01 -9.33 -1.41
C ARG A 335 28.57 -9.76 -1.19
N THR A 336 28.28 -10.17 0.03
CA THR A 336 26.93 -10.55 0.44
C THR A 336 26.48 -9.60 1.53
N PHE A 337 25.30 -9.02 1.35
CA PHE A 337 24.67 -8.12 2.30
C PHE A 337 23.43 -8.82 2.86
N ARG A 338 23.29 -8.80 4.19
CA ARG A 338 22.04 -9.16 4.83
C ARG A 338 21.16 -7.92 4.92
N VAL A 339 19.91 -8.07 4.52
CA VAL A 339 18.94 -6.98 4.46
C VAL A 339 17.63 -7.34 5.16
N TRP A 340 16.96 -6.33 5.70
CA TRP A 340 15.57 -6.41 6.15
C TRP A 340 14.64 -6.06 5.00
N LEU A 341 13.63 -6.90 4.80
CA LEU A 341 12.55 -6.64 3.87
C LEU A 341 11.35 -6.08 4.63
N ASP A 342 10.56 -5.22 3.97
CA ASP A 342 9.31 -4.73 4.53
C ASP A 342 8.35 -5.90 4.78
N CYS A 343 7.93 -6.07 6.03
CA CYS A 343 7.12 -7.20 6.46
C CYS A 343 5.67 -7.12 5.96
N ASN A 344 5.14 -5.91 5.77
CA ASN A 344 3.81 -5.71 5.19
C ASN A 344 3.83 -6.08 3.71
N GLN A 345 4.82 -5.58 2.97
CA GLN A 345 4.99 -5.88 1.55
C GLN A 345 5.22 -7.38 1.33
N TYR A 346 6.08 -8.01 2.12
CA TYR A 346 6.33 -9.45 2.02
C TYR A 346 5.04 -10.26 2.22
N ARG A 347 4.20 -9.87 3.19
CA ARG A 347 2.88 -10.53 3.37
C ARG A 347 2.00 -10.37 2.14
N VAL A 348 1.89 -9.16 1.61
CA VAL A 348 1.08 -8.88 0.41
C VAL A 348 1.57 -9.69 -0.78
N ASP A 349 2.88 -9.76 -1.00
CA ASP A 349 3.48 -10.54 -2.08
C ASP A 349 3.20 -12.05 -1.92
N MET A 350 3.29 -12.59 -0.69
CA MET A 350 2.95 -13.99 -0.43
C MET A 350 1.46 -14.28 -0.59
N ASP A 351 0.59 -13.36 -0.17
CA ASP A 351 -0.87 -13.47 -0.36
C ASP A 351 -1.21 -13.49 -1.86
N ASN A 352 -0.55 -12.66 -2.66
CA ASN A 352 -0.70 -12.62 -4.13
C ASN A 352 -0.19 -13.90 -4.80
N ALA A 353 1.00 -14.38 -4.41
CA ALA A 353 1.58 -15.61 -4.93
C ALA A 353 0.69 -16.84 -4.65
N ASN A 354 0.12 -16.93 -3.44
CA ASN A 354 -0.82 -17.99 -3.08
C ASN A 354 -2.13 -17.93 -3.88
N GLN A 355 -2.51 -16.76 -4.37
CA GLN A 355 -3.68 -16.56 -5.25
C GLN A 355 -3.36 -16.77 -6.73
N GLY A 356 -2.12 -17.14 -7.08
CA GLY A 356 -1.68 -17.37 -8.46
C GLY A 356 -1.41 -16.09 -9.25
N LYS A 357 -1.20 -14.96 -8.57
CA LYS A 357 -0.67 -13.73 -9.17
C LYS A 357 0.85 -13.76 -8.95
N GLU A 358 1.62 -14.00 -10.02
CA GLU A 358 3.09 -13.98 -9.98
C GLU A 358 3.67 -12.57 -9.92
#